data_AF-A0A5C8M9H3-F1
#
_entry.id   AF-A0A5C8M9H3-F1
#
_cell.length_a   1.000
_cell.length_b   1.000
_cell.length_c   1.000
_cell.angle_alpha   90.00
_cell.angle_beta   90.00
_cell.angle_gamma   90.00
#
_symmetry.space_group_name_H-M   'P 1'
#
loop_
_entity.id
_entity.type
_entity.pdbx_description
1 polymer ?
#
loop_
_entity_poly.entity_id
_entity_poly.type
_entity_poly.pdbx_seq_one_letter_code
_entity_poly.pdbx_strand_id
1 'polypeptide(L)' 'MISADDANKIIAFLSAAYFATTDPQARAEFNRLANELRKASDQPVE' A
#
# COMPACT_ATOMS: atom_id res chain seq x y z
N MET A 1 15.11 -7.01 1.95
CA MET A 1 14.02 -6.61 2.86
C MET A 1 13.97 -5.10 2.86
N ILE A 2 12.83 -4.49 2.52
CA ILE A 2 12.66 -3.03 2.65
C ILE A 2 12.41 -2.73 4.14
N SER A 3 12.85 -1.57 4.62
CA SER A 3 12.55 -1.17 6.00
C SER A 3 11.05 -0.91 6.17
N ALA A 4 10.51 -1.11 7.38
CA ALA A 4 9.13 -0.74 7.67
C ALA A 4 8.87 0.76 7.44
N ASP A 5 9.87 1.62 7.72
CA ASP A 5 9.77 3.06 7.51
C ASP A 5 9.59 3.43 6.02
N ASP A 6 10.43 2.85 5.14
CA ASP A 6 10.32 3.09 3.70
C ASP A 6 9.04 2.47 3.13
N ALA A 7 8.64 1.28 3.60
CA ALA A 7 7.37 0.67 3.22
C ALA A 7 6.18 1.57 3.60
N ASN A 8 6.19 2.16 4.79
CA ASN A 8 5.10 3.02 5.27
C ASN A 8 4.99 4.32 4.48
N LYS A 9 6.12 4.91 4.04
CA LYS A 9 6.11 6.06 3.13
C LYS A 9 5.45 5.75 1.79
N ILE A 10 5.74 4.58 1.22
CA ILE A 10 5.14 4.13 -0.05
C ILE A 10 3.66 3.77 0.13
N ILE A 11 3.31 3.09 1.23
CA ILE A 11 1.92 2.77 1.57
C ILE A 11 1.09 4.06 1.72
N ALA A 12 1.64 5.11 2.35
CA ALA A 12 0.97 6.40 2.47
C ALA A 12 0.69 7.03 1.08
N PHE A 13 1.64 6.92 0.15
CA PHE A 13 1.44 7.36 -1.23
C PHE A 13 0.32 6.56 -1.94
N LEU A 14 0.30 5.23 -1.79
CA LEU A 14 -0.76 4.38 -2.35
C LEU A 14 -2.14 4.69 -1.72
N SER A 15 -2.17 4.99 -0.42
CA SER A 15 -3.39 5.39 0.28
C SER A 15 -3.93 6.73 -0.26
N ALA A 16 -3.07 7.71 -0.52
CA ALA A 16 -3.48 8.96 -1.16
C ALA A 16 -4.09 8.70 -2.55
N ALA A 17 -3.48 7.82 -3.35
CA ALA A 17 -4.00 7.44 -4.66
C ALA A 17 -5.37 6.72 -4.57
N TYR A 18 -5.56 5.86 -3.56
CA TYR A 18 -6.84 5.21 -3.26
C TYR A 18 -7.98 6.21 -3.06
N PHE A 19 -7.72 7.28 -2.30
CA PHE A 19 -8.72 8.32 -2.06
C PHE A 19 -8.88 9.31 -3.23
N ALA A 20 -7.87 9.47 -4.08
CA ALA A 20 -7.92 10.35 -5.24
C ALA A 20 -8.71 9.75 -6.42
N THR A 21 -8.79 8.42 -6.53
CA THR A 21 -9.51 7.75 -7.62
C THR A 21 -10.94 7.37 -7.25
N THR A 22 -11.81 7.30 -8.26
CA THR A 22 -13.16 6.72 -8.17
C THR A 22 -13.27 5.34 -8.81
N ASP A 23 -12.22 4.86 -9.49
CA ASP A 23 -12.20 3.54 -10.12
C ASP A 23 -12.07 2.44 -9.06
N PRO A 24 -13.05 1.54 -8.92
CA PRO A 24 -13.00 0.45 -7.96
C PRO A 24 -11.86 -0.54 -8.22
N GLN A 25 -11.47 -0.77 -9.47
CA GLN A 25 -10.36 -1.65 -9.81
C GLN A 25 -9.02 -1.05 -9.35
N ALA A 26 -8.83 0.25 -9.56
CA ALA A 26 -7.65 0.96 -9.07
C ALA A 26 -7.57 0.92 -7.53
N ARG A 27 -8.68 1.12 -6.83
CA ARG A 27 -8.75 1.01 -5.36
C ARG A 27 -8.35 -0.37 -4.86
N ALA A 28 -8.85 -1.43 -5.49
CA ALA A 28 -8.46 -2.80 -5.14
C ALA A 28 -6.96 -3.04 -5.34
N GLU A 29 -6.39 -2.53 -6.44
CA GLU A 29 -4.97 -2.69 -6.74
C GLU A 29 -4.08 -1.91 -5.76
N PHE A 30 -4.44 -0.69 -5.37
CA PHE A 30 -3.67 0.06 -4.37
C PHE A 30 -3.65 -0.65 -3.01
N ASN A 31 -4.78 -1.22 -2.59
CA ASN A 31 -4.84 -1.99 -1.36
C ASN A 31 -3.98 -3.27 -1.45
N ARG A 32 -4.05 -3.99 -2.58
CA ARG A 32 -3.21 -5.16 -2.84
C ARG A 32 -1.73 -4.82 -2.76
N LEU A 33 -1.30 -3.74 -3.42
CA LEU A 33 0.09 -3.28 -3.44
C LEU A 33 0.57 -2.84 -2.05
N ALA A 34 -0.29 -2.17 -1.26
CA ALA A 34 0.03 -1.84 0.12
C ALA A 34 0.29 -3.10 0.95
N ASN A 35 -0.50 -4.15 0.78
CA ASN A 35 -0.30 -5.43 1.47
C ASN A 35 0.96 -6.17 1.01
N GLU A 36 1.37 -6.06 -0.25
CA GLU A 36 2.67 -6.60 -0.69
C GLU A 36 3.86 -5.87 -0.05
N LEU A 37 3.76 -4.55 0.15
CA LEU A 37 4.77 -3.77 0.88
C LEU A 37 4.83 -4.15 2.37
N ARG A 38 3.68 -4.43 2.98
CA ARG A 38 3.63 -4.93 4.37
C ARG A 38 4.34 -6.27 4.49
N LYS A 39 4.07 -7.24 3.60
CA LYS A 39 4.78 -8.53 3.57
C LYS A 39 6.29 -8.35 3.36
N ALA A 40 6.70 -7.48 2.44
CA ALA A 40 8.11 -7.24 2.13
C ALA A 40 8.90 -6.55 3.28
N SER A 41 8.18 -6.00 4.27
CA SER A 41 8.70 -5.32 5.44
C SER A 41 8.32 -6.00 6.77
N ASP A 42 7.88 -7.26 6.73
CA ASP A 42 7.47 -8.07 7.90
C ASP A 42 6.35 -7.43 8.75
N GLN A 43 5.46 -6.66 8.12
CA GLN A 43 4.27 -6.07 8.74
C GLN A 43 3.03 -6.94 8.47
N PRO A 44 2.04 -6.97 9.39
CA PRO A 44 0.77 -7.67 9.16
C PRO A 44 -0.04 -6.99 8.04
N VAL A 45 -0.75 -7.78 7.23
CA VAL A 45 -1.66 -7.25 6.20
C VAL A 45 -2.96 -6.72 6.80
N GLU A 46 -3.61 -5.78 6.10
CA GLU A 46 -4.95 -5.25 6.41
C GLU A 46 -6.04 -5.89 5.54
#